data_AF-A0A961A8C0-F1
#
_entry.id   AF-A0A961A8C0-F1
#
_cell.length_a   1.000
_cell.length_b   1.000
_cell.length_c   1.000
_cell.angle_alpha   90.00
_cell.angle_beta   90.00
_cell.angle_gamma   90.00
#
_symmetry.space_group_name_H-M   'P 1'
#
loop_
_entity.id
_entity.type
_entity.pdbx_description
1 polymer ?
#
loop_
_entity_poly.entity_id
_entity_poly.type
_entity_poly.pdbx_seq_one_letter_code
_entity_poly.pdbx_strand_id
1 'polypeptide(L)'
;MADVKRSSQGRTDILAIGFAMVVAMWTGGYVIRLAHAVRSELVFFVMIAILLAGGWFSGRHSGRGIAGGLMSGMFAGLINLLVLGSVVGNEQVEGVPSIAIWGPLSIIAQGLICSIGALIGRSGYSSARPPCNWTAILANTAAVATFVLLFAGGILTSERAGMAVPDWPNSFGTNMFLFPLERMTGGIYYEHAHRLLGTLVGLISIFLAVHLALVEKRPAVKVLGFSVLLMVIIQGIFGGKRVELNDLTLAFVHGSFAQAVLATFVAITALVSTTWKSAIEPITARGAASDKMLMRILCGMLLVQITLGSLIRHIDMQTHLHITLAVIIVGFAFFLGIRIASRYEEQPLLARLGNGLVGIVVLQLLLGFWALVGRGVAAKAGQLYSATHTEIAADPPTIYVLSASIHQIVGASLLAWAVLLALWCNRLLREPSPDEASDSAQAQ
;
A
#
# COMPACT_ATOMS: atom_id res chain seq x y z
N MET A 1 -32.12 17.83 -13.47
CA MET A 1 -31.66 16.68 -12.65
C MET A 1 -30.35 16.05 -13.13
N ALA A 2 -29.97 16.12 -14.42
CA ALA A 2 -28.66 15.66 -14.90
C ALA A 2 -27.47 16.53 -14.43
N ASP A 3 -27.66 17.84 -14.30
CA ASP A 3 -26.62 18.76 -13.81
C ASP A 3 -26.29 18.60 -12.31
N VAL A 4 -27.26 18.19 -11.50
CA VAL A 4 -27.07 17.97 -10.05
C VAL A 4 -26.30 16.66 -9.77
N LYS A 5 -26.33 15.68 -10.70
CA LYS A 5 -25.49 14.47 -10.60
C LYS A 5 -24.04 14.70 -11.04
N ARG A 6 -23.75 15.74 -11.83
CA ARG A 6 -22.37 16.16 -12.14
C ARG A 6 -21.69 16.81 -10.94
N SER A 7 -22.42 17.47 -10.04
CA SER A 7 -21.85 18.21 -8.91
C SER A 7 -21.40 17.32 -7.74
N SER A 8 -21.95 16.12 -7.56
CA SER A 8 -21.56 15.23 -6.45
C SER A 8 -20.26 14.43 -6.70
N GLN A 9 -19.69 14.49 -7.90
CA GLN A 9 -18.30 14.04 -8.19
C GLN A 9 -17.28 15.18 -7.95
N GLY A 10 -17.72 16.29 -7.33
CA GLY A 10 -17.15 17.63 -7.44
C GLY A 10 -15.77 17.87 -6.85
N ARG A 11 -14.73 17.23 -7.42
CA ARG A 11 -13.26 17.35 -7.20
C ARG A 11 -12.59 16.05 -6.73
N THR A 12 -13.29 14.92 -6.64
CA THR A 12 -12.66 13.62 -6.28
C THR A 12 -11.62 13.18 -7.29
N ASP A 13 -11.83 13.50 -8.56
CA ASP A 13 -10.88 13.29 -9.65
C ASP A 13 -9.54 13.99 -9.38
N ILE A 14 -9.60 15.24 -8.91
CA ILE A 14 -8.40 16.03 -8.58
C ILE A 14 -7.63 15.38 -7.43
N LEU A 15 -8.34 14.96 -6.37
CA LEU A 15 -7.73 14.27 -5.22
C LEU A 15 -7.10 12.94 -5.63
N ALA A 16 -7.82 12.12 -6.38
CA ALA A 16 -7.37 10.80 -6.80
C ALA A 16 -6.11 10.88 -7.68
N ILE A 17 -6.11 11.77 -8.68
CA ILE A 17 -4.97 11.97 -9.58
C ILE A 17 -3.81 12.64 -8.83
N GLY A 18 -4.11 13.66 -8.02
CA GLY A 18 -3.14 14.39 -7.23
C GLY A 18 -2.37 13.48 -6.28
N PHE A 19 -3.06 12.69 -5.46
CA PHE A 19 -2.41 11.72 -4.59
C PHE A 19 -1.68 10.62 -5.38
N ALA A 20 -2.23 10.13 -6.49
CA ALA A 20 -1.54 9.13 -7.31
C ALA A 20 -0.20 9.65 -7.84
N MET A 21 -0.14 10.92 -8.26
CA MET A 21 1.11 11.57 -8.67
C MET A 21 2.09 11.67 -7.50
N VAL A 22 1.64 12.12 -6.32
CA VAL A 22 2.52 12.24 -5.14
C VAL A 22 3.08 10.88 -4.74
N VAL A 23 2.24 9.84 -4.67
CA VAL A 23 2.68 8.47 -4.38
C VAL A 23 3.69 7.99 -5.41
N ALA A 24 3.45 8.21 -6.70
CA ALA A 24 4.39 7.84 -7.76
C ALA A 24 5.71 8.60 -7.65
N MET A 25 5.67 9.91 -7.38
CA MET A 25 6.85 10.76 -7.21
C MET A 25 7.69 10.31 -6.01
N TRP A 26 7.07 10.07 -4.85
CA TRP A 26 7.78 9.67 -3.64
C TRP A 26 8.32 8.25 -3.76
N THR A 27 7.59 7.35 -4.42
CA THR A 27 8.06 5.99 -4.71
C THR A 27 9.25 6.03 -5.68
N GLY A 28 9.15 6.81 -6.76
CA GLY A 28 10.23 6.97 -7.73
C GLY A 28 11.48 7.56 -7.09
N GLY A 29 11.32 8.63 -6.30
CA GLY A 29 12.39 9.22 -5.51
C GLY A 29 13.01 8.21 -4.53
N TYR A 30 12.16 7.43 -3.85
CA TYR A 30 12.60 6.40 -2.91
C TYR A 30 13.49 5.35 -3.58
N VAL A 31 12.97 4.73 -4.65
CA VAL A 31 13.61 3.64 -5.39
C VAL A 31 14.89 4.10 -6.06
N ILE A 32 14.89 5.27 -6.68
CA ILE A 32 16.08 5.79 -7.35
C ILE A 32 17.20 5.96 -6.33
N ARG A 33 16.93 6.57 -5.17
CA ARG A 33 17.95 6.79 -4.13
C ARG A 33 18.36 5.52 -3.35
N LEU A 34 17.73 4.36 -3.58
CA LEU A 34 18.28 3.08 -3.08
C LEU A 34 19.63 2.75 -3.73
N ALA A 35 19.85 3.20 -4.96
CA ALA A 35 21.16 3.11 -5.58
C ALA A 35 22.04 4.24 -5.03
N HIS A 36 23.11 3.89 -4.32
CA HIS A 36 24.02 4.86 -3.67
C HIS A 36 24.71 5.84 -4.64
N ALA A 37 24.59 5.64 -5.96
CA ALA A 37 25.28 6.40 -7.01
C ALA A 37 24.33 7.05 -8.04
N VAL A 38 23.27 7.74 -7.59
CA VAL A 38 22.34 8.40 -8.54
C VAL A 38 22.63 9.87 -8.74
N ARG A 39 22.75 10.23 -10.02
CA ARG A 39 22.61 11.56 -10.60
C ARG A 39 21.28 12.24 -10.23
N SER A 40 21.32 13.39 -9.58
CA SER A 40 20.15 14.19 -9.17
C SER A 40 19.26 14.57 -10.36
N GLU A 41 19.84 14.64 -11.56
CA GLU A 41 19.15 14.90 -12.82
C GLU A 41 18.15 13.79 -13.16
N LEU A 42 18.45 12.53 -12.85
CA LEU A 42 17.54 11.41 -13.10
C LEU A 42 16.26 11.55 -12.28
N VAL A 43 16.39 11.91 -11.00
CA VAL A 43 15.24 12.19 -10.12
C VAL A 43 14.39 13.30 -10.73
N PHE A 44 15.02 14.40 -11.15
CA PHE A 44 14.32 15.52 -11.78
C PHE A 44 13.51 15.09 -13.01
N PHE A 45 14.12 14.40 -13.98
CA PHE A 45 13.43 13.96 -15.19
C PHE A 45 12.29 12.98 -14.90
N VAL A 46 12.48 12.07 -13.93
CA VAL A 46 11.42 11.15 -13.50
C VAL A 46 10.25 11.91 -12.87
N MET A 47 10.50 12.91 -12.02
CA MET A 47 9.45 13.75 -11.45
C MET A 47 8.65 14.48 -12.53
N ILE A 48 9.32 15.06 -13.53
CA ILE A 48 8.66 15.72 -14.67
C ILE A 48 7.83 14.72 -15.48
N ALA A 49 8.37 13.53 -15.77
CA ALA A 49 7.66 12.49 -16.50
C ALA A 49 6.38 12.05 -15.78
N ILE A 50 6.43 11.89 -14.46
CA ILE A 50 5.26 11.53 -13.64
C ILE A 50 4.20 12.63 -13.68
N LEU A 51 4.59 13.91 -13.56
CA LEU A 51 3.67 15.04 -13.66
C LEU A 51 3.01 15.13 -15.04
N LEU A 52 3.78 14.95 -16.11
CA LEU A 52 3.26 14.91 -17.48
C LEU A 52 2.29 13.73 -17.68
N ALA A 53 2.62 12.54 -17.17
CA ALA A 53 1.77 11.37 -17.25
C ALA A 53 0.46 11.54 -16.47
N GLY A 54 0.52 12.09 -15.25
CA GLY A 54 -0.66 12.41 -14.45
C GLY A 54 -1.54 13.48 -15.09
N GLY A 55 -0.92 14.50 -15.69
CA GLY A 55 -1.59 15.49 -16.52
C GLY A 55 -2.30 14.86 -17.70
N TRP A 56 -1.59 14.04 -18.48
CA TRP A 56 -2.13 13.30 -19.61
C TRP A 56 -3.33 12.44 -19.21
N PHE A 57 -3.22 11.72 -18.10
CA PHE A 57 -4.31 10.92 -17.55
C PHE A 57 -5.51 11.79 -17.17
N SER A 58 -5.28 12.93 -16.53
CA SER A 58 -6.32 13.91 -16.17
C SER A 58 -7.05 14.46 -17.40
N GLY A 59 -6.32 14.91 -18.42
CA GLY A 59 -6.89 15.45 -19.65
C GLY A 59 -7.72 14.41 -20.42
N ARG A 60 -7.32 13.14 -20.35
CA ARG A 60 -7.99 12.04 -21.05
C ARG A 60 -9.25 11.52 -20.34
N HIS A 61 -9.36 11.68 -19.01
CA HIS A 61 -10.39 10.99 -18.22
C HIS A 61 -11.27 11.88 -17.34
N SER A 62 -10.83 13.07 -16.91
CA SER A 62 -11.58 13.93 -15.97
C SER A 62 -12.67 14.80 -16.62
N GLY A 63 -12.61 15.00 -17.94
CA GLY A 63 -13.49 15.94 -18.64
C GLY A 63 -13.23 17.42 -18.33
N ARG A 64 -12.25 17.75 -17.47
CA ARG A 64 -11.87 19.14 -17.11
C ARG A 64 -10.81 19.74 -18.04
N GLY A 65 -10.27 18.96 -18.98
CA GLY A 65 -9.20 19.38 -19.88
C GLY A 65 -7.99 19.91 -19.11
N ILE A 66 -7.47 21.07 -19.55
CA ILE A 66 -6.27 21.71 -18.98
C ILE A 66 -6.49 22.09 -17.51
N ALA A 67 -7.69 22.57 -17.15
CA ALA A 67 -7.99 22.94 -15.77
C ALA A 67 -7.89 21.75 -14.80
N GLY A 68 -8.23 20.53 -15.25
CA GLY A 68 -8.03 19.32 -14.48
C GLY A 68 -6.56 19.03 -14.20
N GLY A 69 -5.71 19.18 -15.22
CA GLY A 69 -4.25 19.07 -15.08
C GLY A 69 -3.70 20.10 -14.10
N LEU A 70 -4.07 21.37 -14.25
CA LEU A 70 -3.65 22.45 -13.37
C LEU A 70 -3.99 22.17 -11.90
N MET A 71 -5.26 21.86 -11.62
CA MET A 71 -5.72 21.63 -10.25
C MET A 71 -5.07 20.38 -9.62
N SER A 72 -4.94 19.28 -10.37
CA SER A 72 -4.27 18.07 -9.89
C SER A 72 -2.78 18.30 -9.63
N GLY A 73 -2.09 19.02 -10.53
CA GLY A 73 -0.68 19.35 -10.37
C GLY A 73 -0.43 20.30 -9.20
N MET A 74 -1.28 21.31 -9.01
CA MET A 74 -1.20 22.20 -7.84
C MET A 74 -1.48 21.45 -6.54
N PHE A 75 -2.45 20.54 -6.53
CA PHE A 75 -2.71 19.70 -5.37
C PHE A 75 -1.51 18.82 -5.03
N ALA A 76 -0.92 18.14 -6.02
CA ALA A 76 0.30 17.37 -5.81
C ALA A 76 1.45 18.24 -5.30
N GLY A 77 1.60 19.46 -5.85
CA GLY A 77 2.59 20.42 -5.38
C GLY A 77 2.40 20.84 -3.94
N LEU A 78 1.15 21.04 -3.50
CA LEU A 78 0.83 21.36 -2.12
C LEU A 78 1.26 20.24 -1.17
N ILE A 79 1.00 18.97 -1.52
CA ILE A 79 1.44 17.83 -0.70
C ILE A 79 2.96 17.69 -0.72
N ASN A 80 3.61 17.93 -1.86
CA ASN A 80 5.06 17.87 -1.99
C ASN A 80 5.80 18.94 -1.17
N LEU A 81 5.13 20.01 -0.73
CA LEU A 81 5.71 20.97 0.22
C LEU A 81 6.06 20.34 1.57
N LEU A 82 5.41 19.23 1.95
CA LEU A 82 5.76 18.48 3.17
C LEU A 82 7.20 17.97 3.15
N VAL A 83 7.75 17.71 1.97
CA VAL A 83 9.16 17.27 1.80
C VAL A 83 10.04 18.46 1.43
N LEU A 84 9.58 19.37 0.58
CA LEU A 84 10.37 20.53 0.13
C LEU A 84 10.62 21.57 1.23
N GLY A 85 9.81 21.59 2.31
CA GLY A 85 10.06 22.45 3.49
C GLY A 85 11.45 22.25 4.09
N SER A 86 12.00 21.04 3.99
CA SER A 86 13.36 20.71 4.46
C SER A 86 14.50 21.36 3.68
N VAL A 87 14.28 21.77 2.43
CA VAL A 87 15.29 22.48 1.63
C VAL A 87 15.51 23.91 2.16
N VAL A 88 14.57 24.43 2.97
CA VAL A 88 14.58 25.80 3.50
C VAL A 88 14.83 25.86 5.01
N GLY A 89 14.92 24.71 5.70
CA GLY A 89 15.26 24.65 7.12
C GLY A 89 16.72 25.00 7.44
N ASN A 90 17.57 25.13 6.43
CA ASN A 90 18.93 25.64 6.60
C ASN A 90 18.92 27.17 6.73
N GLU A 91 19.81 27.69 7.58
CA GLU A 91 20.21 29.09 7.59
C GLU A 91 20.36 29.61 6.15
N GLN A 92 19.87 30.82 5.89
CA GLN A 92 19.82 31.48 4.58
C GLN A 92 20.96 31.05 3.65
N VAL A 93 20.72 30.04 2.81
CA VAL A 93 21.67 29.68 1.76
C VAL A 93 21.66 30.85 0.78
N GLU A 94 22.79 31.56 0.66
CA GLU A 94 22.93 32.68 -0.26
C GLU A 94 22.48 32.26 -1.67
N GLY A 95 21.49 32.99 -2.22
CA GLY A 95 20.96 32.76 -3.56
C GLY A 95 19.76 31.81 -3.65
N VAL A 96 19.30 31.18 -2.56
CA VAL A 96 18.05 30.40 -2.56
C VAL A 96 16.88 31.30 -2.14
N PRO A 97 15.85 31.52 -3.01
CA PRO A 97 14.70 32.34 -2.64
C PRO A 97 13.97 31.78 -1.42
N SER A 98 13.49 32.65 -0.54
CA SER A 98 12.79 32.26 0.69
C SER A 98 11.60 31.31 0.44
N ILE A 99 11.20 30.53 1.45
CA ILE A 99 10.06 29.61 1.33
C ILE A 99 8.76 30.33 0.91
N ALA A 100 8.63 31.61 1.25
CA ALA A 100 7.51 32.45 0.85
C ALA A 100 7.43 32.65 -0.68
N ILE A 101 8.56 32.52 -1.39
CA ILE A 101 8.66 32.62 -2.84
C ILE A 101 8.69 31.22 -3.47
N TRP A 102 9.56 30.34 -2.97
CA TRP A 102 9.77 29.00 -3.56
C TRP A 102 8.58 28.06 -3.38
N GLY A 103 7.89 28.14 -2.23
CA GLY A 103 6.73 27.32 -1.93
C GLY A 103 5.62 27.51 -2.97
N PRO A 104 5.05 28.71 -3.10
CA PRO A 104 4.04 29.01 -4.13
C PRO A 104 4.52 28.73 -5.56
N LEU A 105 5.77 29.07 -5.88
CA LEU A 105 6.33 28.84 -7.22
C LEU A 105 6.38 27.34 -7.57
N SER A 106 6.80 26.48 -6.62
CA SER A 106 6.87 25.04 -6.85
C SER A 106 5.49 24.40 -7.06
N ILE A 107 4.45 24.92 -6.38
CA ILE A 107 3.05 24.51 -6.58
C ILE A 107 2.60 24.87 -7.99
N ILE A 108 2.84 26.12 -8.40
CA ILE A 108 2.44 26.62 -9.72
C ILE A 108 3.18 25.85 -10.82
N ALA A 109 4.49 25.63 -10.67
CA ALA A 109 5.30 24.90 -11.65
C ALA A 109 4.76 23.49 -11.90
N GLN A 110 4.44 22.74 -10.83
CA GLN A 110 3.83 21.41 -10.95
C GLN A 110 2.46 21.45 -11.63
N GLY A 111 1.65 22.46 -11.31
CA GLY A 111 0.39 22.75 -12.00
C GLY A 111 0.57 22.97 -13.50
N LEU A 112 1.56 23.77 -13.91
CA LEU A 112 1.84 24.08 -15.31
C LEU A 112 2.34 22.85 -16.08
N ILE A 113 3.28 22.08 -15.51
CA ILE A 113 3.78 20.84 -16.13
C ILE A 113 2.62 19.84 -16.33
N CYS A 114 1.79 19.66 -15.31
CA CYS A 114 0.62 18.79 -15.38
C CYS A 114 -0.42 19.29 -16.41
N SER A 115 -0.54 20.62 -16.58
CA SER A 115 -1.39 21.24 -17.61
C SER A 115 -0.90 20.91 -19.04
N ILE A 116 0.41 20.86 -19.28
CA ILE A 116 0.99 20.44 -20.56
C ILE A 116 0.60 18.98 -20.85
N GLY A 117 0.76 18.09 -19.86
CA GLY A 117 0.30 16.71 -19.99
C GLY A 117 -1.19 16.63 -20.34
N ALA A 118 -2.03 17.39 -19.63
CA ALA A 118 -3.48 17.42 -19.86
C ALA A 118 -3.87 17.95 -21.24
N LEU A 119 -3.13 18.94 -21.76
CA LEU A 119 -3.29 19.45 -23.12
C LEU A 119 -3.08 18.35 -24.16
N ILE A 120 -2.08 17.48 -23.97
CA ILE A 120 -1.82 16.34 -24.85
C ILE A 120 -2.92 15.28 -24.70
N GLY A 121 -3.26 14.93 -23.46
CA GLY A 121 -4.23 13.88 -23.14
C GLY A 121 -5.66 14.18 -23.58
N ARG A 122 -6.06 15.46 -23.64
CA ARG A 122 -7.42 15.88 -24.01
C ARG A 122 -7.84 15.43 -25.40
N SER A 123 -6.89 15.29 -26.33
CA SER A 123 -7.14 14.83 -27.71
C SER A 123 -7.81 13.47 -27.76
N GLY A 124 -7.56 12.63 -26.76
CA GLY A 124 -8.18 11.32 -26.63
C GLY A 124 -9.34 11.26 -25.65
N TYR A 125 -9.85 12.39 -25.15
CA TYR A 125 -11.07 12.43 -24.34
C TYR A 125 -12.29 12.11 -25.21
N SER A 126 -13.21 11.30 -24.67
CA SER A 126 -14.49 11.03 -25.31
C SER A 126 -15.57 10.94 -24.24
N SER A 127 -16.63 11.74 -24.40
CA SER A 127 -17.80 11.74 -23.52
C SER A 127 -18.61 10.44 -23.60
N ALA A 128 -18.38 9.63 -24.63
CA ALA A 128 -19.00 8.31 -24.78
C ALA A 128 -18.33 7.24 -23.90
N ARG A 129 -17.15 7.51 -23.30
CA ARG A 129 -16.50 6.54 -22.42
C ARG A 129 -17.23 6.42 -21.08
N PRO A 130 -17.28 5.20 -20.50
CA PRO A 130 -17.75 5.02 -19.14
C PRO A 130 -16.97 5.93 -18.17
N PRO A 131 -17.64 6.64 -17.25
CA PRO A 131 -16.96 7.53 -16.32
C PRO A 131 -16.04 6.73 -15.39
N CYS A 132 -14.84 7.28 -15.14
CA CYS A 132 -13.92 6.70 -14.17
C CYS A 132 -14.54 6.70 -12.77
N ASN A 133 -14.29 5.63 -12.01
CA ASN A 133 -14.67 5.56 -10.61
C ASN A 133 -13.56 6.18 -9.74
N TRP A 134 -13.61 7.49 -9.58
CA TRP A 134 -12.61 8.27 -8.83
C TRP A 134 -12.48 7.84 -7.36
N THR A 135 -13.57 7.39 -6.74
CA THR A 135 -13.54 6.82 -5.37
C THR A 135 -12.69 5.56 -5.31
N ALA A 136 -12.84 4.66 -6.30
CA ALA A 136 -12.02 3.45 -6.37
C ALA A 136 -10.56 3.77 -6.68
N ILE A 137 -10.28 4.76 -7.54
CA ILE A 137 -8.91 5.20 -7.81
C ILE A 137 -8.28 5.75 -6.52
N LEU A 138 -8.97 6.61 -5.76
CA LEU A 138 -8.45 7.13 -4.49
C LEU A 138 -8.18 6.03 -3.46
N ALA A 139 -9.11 5.08 -3.30
CA ALA A 139 -8.92 3.93 -2.42
C ALA A 139 -7.74 3.04 -2.86
N ASN A 140 -7.61 2.81 -4.16
CA ASN A 140 -6.48 2.06 -4.73
C ASN A 140 -5.15 2.79 -4.53
N THR A 141 -5.12 4.12 -4.68
CA THR A 141 -3.94 4.94 -4.37
C THR A 141 -3.51 4.77 -2.92
N ALA A 142 -4.46 4.71 -1.98
CA ALA A 142 -4.16 4.43 -0.57
C ALA A 142 -3.57 3.02 -0.37
N ALA A 143 -4.13 2.00 -1.04
CA ALA A 143 -3.61 0.63 -1.01
C ALA A 143 -2.18 0.55 -1.58
N VAL A 144 -1.93 1.18 -2.73
CA VAL A 144 -0.60 1.22 -3.36
C VAL A 144 0.41 1.98 -2.49
N ALA A 145 0.03 3.14 -1.92
CA ALA A 145 0.89 3.89 -1.00
C ALA A 145 1.25 3.05 0.23
N THR A 146 0.27 2.31 0.77
CA THR A 146 0.50 1.40 1.90
C THR A 146 1.40 0.23 1.50
N PHE A 147 1.23 -0.35 0.31
CA PHE A 147 2.13 -1.38 -0.20
C PHE A 147 3.58 -0.89 -0.28
N VAL A 148 3.80 0.32 -0.84
CA VAL A 148 5.11 0.95 -0.90
C VAL A 148 5.67 1.20 0.51
N LEU A 149 4.84 1.67 1.45
CA LEU A 149 5.22 1.88 2.84
C LEU A 149 5.69 0.58 3.52
N LEU A 150 4.97 -0.53 3.32
CA LEU A 150 5.34 -1.84 3.87
C LEU A 150 6.64 -2.35 3.26
N PHE A 151 6.86 -2.13 1.95
CA PHE A 151 8.11 -2.48 1.29
C PHE A 151 9.28 -1.67 1.84
N ALA A 152 9.13 -0.35 1.97
CA ALA A 152 10.14 0.52 2.59
C ALA A 152 10.43 0.13 4.06
N GLY A 153 9.39 -0.24 4.82
CA GLY A 153 9.55 -0.75 6.20
C GLY A 153 10.25 -2.11 6.27
N GLY A 154 10.05 -2.95 5.25
CA GLY A 154 10.77 -4.22 5.10
C GLY A 154 12.26 -4.01 4.87
N ILE A 155 12.61 -3.10 3.94
CA ILE A 155 13.99 -2.71 3.68
C ILE A 155 14.60 -2.14 4.96
N LEU A 156 13.96 -1.15 5.57
CA LEU A 156 14.38 -0.53 6.84
C LEU A 156 14.76 -1.57 7.90
N THR A 157 13.86 -2.54 8.13
CA THR A 157 14.04 -3.57 9.15
C THR A 157 15.20 -4.48 8.79
N SER A 158 15.31 -4.89 7.53
CA SER A 158 16.38 -5.75 7.05
C SER A 158 17.76 -5.08 7.06
N GLU A 159 17.81 -3.79 6.75
CA GLU A 159 19.00 -2.92 6.82
C GLU A 159 19.37 -2.55 8.26
N ARG A 160 18.56 -2.98 9.26
CA ARG A 160 18.72 -2.63 10.69
C ARG A 160 18.74 -1.12 10.93
N ALA A 161 18.15 -0.36 10.02
CA ALA A 161 18.14 1.09 10.04
C ALA A 161 17.02 1.68 10.90
N GLY A 162 16.19 0.83 11.53
CA GLY A 162 15.04 1.28 12.32
C GLY A 162 15.36 2.10 13.58
N MET A 163 16.62 2.20 13.98
CA MET A 163 17.07 3.04 15.11
C MET A 163 18.08 4.13 14.67
N ALA A 164 18.15 4.44 13.37
CA ALA A 164 19.10 5.40 12.83
C ALA A 164 18.81 6.86 13.26
N VAL A 165 17.56 7.16 13.60
CA VAL A 165 17.04 8.43 14.09
C VAL A 165 16.45 8.17 15.48
N PRO A 166 17.07 8.70 16.55
CA PRO A 166 16.80 8.26 17.93
C PRO A 166 15.52 8.84 18.56
N ASP A 167 14.89 9.82 17.93
CA ASP A 167 13.75 10.56 18.47
C ASP A 167 12.50 10.47 17.57
N TRP A 168 11.33 10.73 18.14
CA TRP A 168 10.04 10.84 17.45
C TRP A 168 9.14 11.83 18.20
N PRO A 169 8.30 12.65 17.54
CA PRO A 169 8.06 12.75 16.09
C PRO A 169 9.11 13.54 15.32
N ASN A 170 10.10 14.13 16.01
CA ASN A 170 11.20 14.86 15.41
C ASN A 170 12.22 13.92 14.72
N SER A 171 13.18 14.51 14.02
CA SER A 171 14.38 13.84 13.53
C SER A 171 15.60 14.66 13.95
N PHE A 172 16.35 14.15 14.92
CA PHE A 172 17.46 14.83 15.58
C PHE A 172 17.06 16.20 16.13
N GLY A 173 15.93 16.27 16.84
CA GLY A 173 15.41 17.51 17.45
C GLY A 173 14.78 18.49 16.47
N THR A 174 14.88 18.24 15.16
CA THR A 174 14.26 19.06 14.11
C THR A 174 12.89 18.48 13.74
N ASN A 175 11.91 19.33 13.39
CA ASN A 175 10.64 18.86 12.86
C ASN A 175 10.89 17.96 11.62
N MET A 176 10.22 16.80 11.55
CA MET A 176 10.51 15.82 10.49
C MET A 176 10.34 16.39 9.07
N PHE A 177 9.41 17.30 8.83
CA PHE A 177 9.17 17.88 7.50
C PHE A 177 10.21 18.94 7.11
N LEU A 178 11.01 19.39 8.08
CA LEU A 178 12.08 20.37 7.91
C LEU A 178 13.48 19.74 7.99
N PHE A 179 13.57 18.42 8.19
CA PHE A 179 14.85 17.74 8.33
C PHE A 179 15.60 17.71 6.99
N PRO A 180 16.84 18.24 6.90
CA PRO A 180 17.52 18.45 5.61
C PRO A 180 17.70 17.16 4.79
N LEU A 181 17.24 17.16 3.53
CA LEU A 181 17.34 15.99 2.63
C LEU A 181 18.79 15.54 2.36
N GLU A 182 19.74 16.47 2.44
CA GLU A 182 21.17 16.19 2.27
C GLU A 182 21.72 15.33 3.41
N ARG A 183 21.11 15.40 4.59
CA ARG A 183 21.47 14.59 5.77
C ARG A 183 20.81 13.22 5.78
N MET A 184 19.88 12.94 4.87
CA MET A 184 19.25 11.64 4.71
C MET A 184 20.16 10.68 3.94
N THR A 185 21.23 10.20 4.59
CA THR A 185 22.20 9.26 4.03
C THR A 185 22.27 7.96 4.84
N GLY A 186 22.60 6.84 4.20
CA GLY A 186 22.73 5.54 4.86
C GLY A 186 21.47 5.13 5.63
N GLY A 187 21.61 4.63 6.87
CA GLY A 187 20.49 4.23 7.73
C GLY A 187 19.43 5.33 7.93
N ILE A 188 19.84 6.59 8.03
CA ILE A 188 18.94 7.74 8.24
C ILE A 188 17.99 7.89 7.06
N TYR A 189 18.46 7.62 5.84
CA TYR A 189 17.62 7.68 4.64
C TYR A 189 16.46 6.70 4.73
N TYR A 190 16.73 5.43 5.03
CA TYR A 190 15.71 4.39 5.11
C TYR A 190 14.64 4.73 6.14
N GLU A 191 15.08 5.17 7.32
CA GLU A 191 14.15 5.47 8.41
C GLU A 191 13.32 6.72 8.16
N HIS A 192 13.99 7.82 7.82
CA HIS A 192 13.29 9.07 7.62
C HIS A 192 12.36 9.02 6.40
N ALA A 193 12.78 8.36 5.31
CA ALA A 193 11.90 8.13 4.16
C ALA A 193 10.67 7.28 4.52
N HIS A 194 10.84 6.25 5.36
CA HIS A 194 9.72 5.44 5.84
C HIS A 194 8.73 6.28 6.68
N ARG A 195 9.22 7.17 7.55
CA ARG A 195 8.38 8.11 8.33
C ARG A 195 7.58 9.06 7.42
N LEU A 196 8.22 9.59 6.37
CA LEU A 196 7.55 10.45 5.38
C LEU A 196 6.46 9.68 4.63
N LEU A 197 6.77 8.49 4.11
CA LEU A 197 5.77 7.62 3.45
C LEU A 197 4.60 7.28 4.39
N GLY A 198 4.88 7.07 5.68
CA GLY A 198 3.85 6.87 6.71
C GLY A 198 2.91 8.07 6.84
N THR A 199 3.47 9.29 6.84
CA THR A 199 2.68 10.52 6.82
C THR A 199 1.81 10.62 5.57
N LEU A 200 2.35 10.28 4.40
CA LEU A 200 1.59 10.30 3.14
C LEU A 200 0.40 9.34 3.18
N VAL A 201 0.61 8.11 3.66
CA VAL A 201 -0.48 7.15 3.89
C VAL A 201 -1.50 7.71 4.87
N GLY A 202 -1.07 8.32 5.98
CA GLY A 202 -1.95 9.01 6.94
C GLY A 202 -2.84 10.08 6.29
N LEU A 203 -2.26 10.96 5.49
CA LEU A 203 -2.99 12.01 4.78
C LEU A 203 -4.00 11.43 3.78
N ILE A 204 -3.59 10.46 2.96
CA ILE A 204 -4.51 9.80 2.02
C ILE A 204 -5.66 9.13 2.78
N SER A 205 -5.37 8.52 3.94
CA SER A 205 -6.38 7.86 4.80
C SER A 205 -7.42 8.84 5.33
N ILE A 206 -6.99 10.04 5.77
CA ILE A 206 -7.89 11.11 6.23
C ILE A 206 -8.82 11.53 5.09
N PHE A 207 -8.24 11.85 3.92
CA PHE A 207 -9.03 12.26 2.76
C PHE A 207 -9.98 11.16 2.28
N LEU A 208 -9.54 9.91 2.27
CA LEU A 208 -10.37 8.77 1.92
C LEU A 208 -11.52 8.57 2.91
N ALA A 209 -11.27 8.61 4.23
CA ALA A 209 -12.29 8.45 5.25
C ALA A 209 -13.36 9.54 5.15
N VAL A 210 -12.94 10.81 5.06
CA VAL A 210 -13.85 11.96 4.85
C VAL A 210 -14.63 11.80 3.55
N HIS A 211 -13.96 11.47 2.45
CA HIS A 211 -14.60 11.28 1.15
C HIS A 211 -15.67 10.18 1.21
N LEU A 212 -15.35 9.01 1.77
CA LEU A 212 -16.31 7.91 1.93
C LEU A 212 -17.49 8.31 2.83
N ALA A 213 -17.25 9.06 3.90
CA ALA A 213 -18.30 9.56 4.78
C ALA A 213 -19.32 10.45 4.03
N LEU A 214 -18.82 11.26 3.09
CA LEU A 214 -19.61 12.19 2.28
C LEU A 214 -20.35 11.51 1.12
N VAL A 215 -19.69 10.61 0.37
CA VAL A 215 -20.24 10.11 -0.90
C VAL A 215 -20.88 8.74 -0.84
N GLU A 216 -20.52 7.91 0.15
CA GLU A 216 -21.00 6.54 0.20
C GLU A 216 -22.32 6.46 0.98
N LYS A 217 -23.21 5.53 0.60
CA LYS A 217 -24.52 5.37 1.27
C LYS A 217 -24.49 4.22 2.28
N ARG A 218 -23.64 3.23 2.04
CA ARG A 218 -23.55 2.02 2.87
C ARG A 218 -22.83 2.34 4.18
N PRO A 219 -23.48 2.24 5.36
CA PRO A 219 -22.87 2.60 6.64
C PRO A 219 -21.62 1.75 6.94
N ALA A 220 -21.64 0.47 6.57
CA ALA A 220 -20.49 -0.43 6.74
C ALA A 220 -19.22 0.09 6.04
N VAL A 221 -19.33 0.70 4.85
CA VAL A 221 -18.17 1.25 4.12
C VAL A 221 -17.66 2.53 4.76
N LYS A 222 -18.56 3.36 5.32
CA LYS A 222 -18.17 4.56 6.09
C LYS A 222 -17.41 4.17 7.36
N VAL A 223 -17.95 3.22 8.12
CA VAL A 223 -17.30 2.68 9.31
C VAL A 223 -15.93 2.15 8.95
N LEU A 224 -15.82 1.34 7.89
CA LEU A 224 -14.53 0.80 7.44
C LEU A 224 -13.52 1.89 7.06
N GLY A 225 -13.98 3.00 6.45
CA GLY A 225 -13.14 4.17 6.15
C GLY A 225 -12.56 4.84 7.39
N PHE A 226 -13.37 5.03 8.45
CA PHE A 226 -12.86 5.54 9.72
C PHE A 226 -12.05 4.50 10.51
N SER A 227 -12.40 3.22 10.41
CA SER A 227 -11.63 2.13 11.01
C SER A 227 -10.22 2.06 10.44
N VAL A 228 -10.05 2.13 9.11
CA VAL A 228 -8.69 2.11 8.52
C VAL A 228 -7.88 3.35 8.92
N LEU A 229 -8.52 4.53 9.02
CA LEU A 229 -7.87 5.73 9.54
C LEU A 229 -7.39 5.52 10.98
N LEU A 230 -8.24 4.96 11.85
CA LEU A 230 -7.87 4.63 13.23
C LEU A 230 -6.71 3.62 13.27
N MET A 231 -6.74 2.59 12.42
CA MET A 231 -5.63 1.62 12.33
C MET A 231 -4.32 2.32 11.92
N VAL A 232 -4.35 3.26 10.97
CA VAL A 232 -3.17 4.03 10.54
C VAL A 232 -2.66 4.96 11.65
N ILE A 233 -3.54 5.56 12.45
CA ILE A 233 -3.14 6.36 13.63
C ILE A 233 -2.43 5.47 14.65
N ILE A 234 -3.02 4.31 14.99
CA ILE A 234 -2.41 3.33 15.89
C ILE A 234 -1.04 2.88 15.35
N GLN A 235 -0.94 2.66 14.03
CA GLN A 235 0.32 2.32 13.38
C GLN A 235 1.39 3.40 13.54
N GLY A 236 1.04 4.66 13.32
CA GLY A 236 1.95 5.80 13.51
C GLY A 236 2.44 5.90 14.96
N ILE A 237 1.55 5.67 15.93
CA ILE A 237 1.88 5.67 17.36
C ILE A 237 2.82 4.50 17.70
N PHE A 238 2.51 3.28 17.26
CA PHE A 238 3.37 2.11 17.49
C PHE A 238 4.74 2.29 16.83
N GLY A 239 4.77 2.80 15.59
CA GLY A 239 6.00 3.08 14.84
C GLY A 239 6.87 4.13 15.52
N GLY A 240 6.28 5.19 16.07
CA GLY A 240 7.02 6.21 16.84
C GLY A 240 7.51 5.70 18.19
N LYS A 241 6.63 5.07 18.97
CA LYS A 241 6.96 4.59 20.32
C LYS A 241 7.97 3.46 20.33
N ARG A 242 7.98 2.58 19.31
CA ARG A 242 9.01 1.54 19.21
C ARG A 242 10.43 2.08 19.02
N VAL A 243 10.56 3.31 18.50
CA VAL A 243 11.85 4.01 18.37
C VAL A 243 12.17 4.70 19.68
N GLU A 244 11.27 5.54 20.19
CA GLU A 244 11.46 6.31 21.44
C GLU A 244 11.77 5.43 22.65
N LEU A 245 11.11 4.27 22.75
CA LEU A 245 11.28 3.33 23.85
C LEU A 245 12.30 2.22 23.56
N ASN A 246 12.88 2.19 22.35
CA ASN A 246 13.70 1.07 21.87
C ASN A 246 13.04 -0.31 22.12
N ASP A 247 11.75 -0.42 21.80
CA ASP A 247 10.91 -1.57 22.18
C ASP A 247 10.72 -2.55 21.00
N LEU A 248 11.35 -3.72 21.12
CA LEU A 248 11.25 -4.83 20.18
C LEU A 248 9.83 -5.42 20.10
N THR A 249 9.08 -5.38 21.20
CA THR A 249 7.69 -5.85 21.23
C THR A 249 6.81 -5.00 20.34
N LEU A 250 6.91 -3.68 20.51
CA LEU A 250 6.20 -2.75 19.65
C LEU A 250 6.65 -2.88 18.18
N ALA A 251 7.93 -3.17 17.92
CA ALA A 251 8.42 -3.39 16.57
C ALA A 251 7.74 -4.57 15.88
N PHE A 252 7.65 -5.74 16.54
CA PHE A 252 7.01 -6.91 15.90
C PHE A 252 5.49 -6.74 15.78
N VAL A 253 4.83 -6.09 16.75
CA VAL A 253 3.38 -5.80 16.72
C VAL A 253 3.06 -4.82 15.60
N HIS A 254 3.82 -3.72 15.50
CA HIS A 254 3.73 -2.73 14.42
C HIS A 254 3.83 -3.41 13.04
N GLY A 255 4.89 -4.19 12.82
CA GLY A 255 5.15 -4.89 11.56
C GLY A 255 4.06 -5.89 11.17
N SER A 256 3.51 -6.63 12.14
CA SER A 256 2.43 -7.59 11.89
C SER A 256 1.10 -6.88 11.58
N PHE A 257 0.77 -5.86 12.38
CA PHE A 257 -0.47 -5.09 12.24
C PHE A 257 -0.50 -4.29 10.92
N ALA A 258 0.66 -3.92 10.35
CA ALA A 258 0.74 -3.13 9.13
C ALA A 258 0.18 -3.90 7.92
N GLN A 259 0.31 -5.23 7.93
CA GLN A 259 -0.22 -6.10 6.88
C GLN A 259 -1.75 -6.17 6.91
N ALA A 260 -2.34 -6.10 8.10
CA ALA A 260 -3.80 -5.99 8.25
C ALA A 260 -4.32 -4.64 7.72
N VAL A 261 -3.57 -3.54 7.89
CA VAL A 261 -3.91 -2.24 7.29
C VAL A 261 -3.97 -2.31 5.78
N LEU A 262 -2.97 -2.94 5.13
CA LEU A 262 -2.98 -3.16 3.68
C LEU A 262 -4.22 -3.96 3.24
N ALA A 263 -4.52 -5.07 3.93
CA ALA A 263 -5.69 -5.89 3.62
C ALA A 263 -7.00 -5.10 3.75
N THR A 264 -7.11 -4.19 4.73
CA THR A 264 -8.26 -3.30 4.89
C THR A 264 -8.37 -2.29 3.74
N PHE A 265 -7.28 -1.68 3.26
CA PHE A 265 -7.33 -0.81 2.07
C PHE A 265 -7.73 -1.57 0.81
N VAL A 266 -7.26 -2.81 0.63
CA VAL A 266 -7.67 -3.67 -0.49
C VAL A 266 -9.16 -4.02 -0.37
N ALA A 267 -9.66 -4.32 0.83
CA ALA A 267 -11.07 -4.54 1.09
C ALA A 267 -11.92 -3.30 0.74
N ILE A 268 -11.53 -2.11 1.18
CA ILE A 268 -12.21 -0.85 0.83
C ILE A 268 -12.23 -0.67 -0.69
N THR A 269 -11.07 -0.84 -1.35
CA THR A 269 -10.92 -0.72 -2.80
C THR A 269 -11.88 -1.65 -3.55
N ALA A 270 -11.98 -2.90 -3.11
CA ALA A 270 -12.95 -3.86 -3.65
C ALA A 270 -14.38 -3.34 -3.46
N LEU A 271 -14.78 -3.00 -2.24
CA LEU A 271 -16.14 -2.57 -1.88
C LEU A 271 -16.62 -1.31 -2.62
N VAL A 272 -15.71 -0.43 -3.03
CA VAL A 272 -16.03 0.81 -3.77
C VAL A 272 -15.82 0.68 -5.28
N SER A 273 -15.26 -0.43 -5.77
CA SER A 273 -15.02 -0.69 -7.18
C SER A 273 -16.30 -0.73 -8.01
N THR A 274 -16.18 -0.48 -9.31
CA THR A 274 -17.30 -0.61 -10.27
C THR A 274 -17.81 -2.05 -10.31
N THR A 275 -16.91 -3.03 -10.33
CA THR A 275 -17.24 -4.46 -10.31
C THR A 275 -18.00 -4.85 -9.04
N TRP A 276 -17.66 -4.27 -7.89
CA TRP A 276 -18.44 -4.51 -6.67
C TRP A 276 -19.85 -3.91 -6.73
N LYS A 277 -20.02 -2.81 -7.46
CA LYS A 277 -21.31 -2.13 -7.58
C LYS A 277 -22.16 -2.65 -8.75
N SER A 278 -21.60 -3.42 -9.68
CA SER A 278 -22.37 -4.03 -10.78
C SER A 278 -23.28 -5.15 -10.28
N ALA A 279 -24.41 -5.36 -10.96
CA ALA A 279 -25.39 -6.41 -10.69
C ALA A 279 -24.87 -7.77 -11.17
N ILE A 280 -23.86 -8.30 -10.48
CA ILE A 280 -23.41 -9.69 -10.65
C ILE A 280 -24.25 -10.54 -9.71
N GLU A 281 -25.03 -11.46 -10.27
CA GLU A 281 -25.89 -12.33 -9.49
C GLU A 281 -25.09 -13.38 -8.71
N PRO A 282 -25.45 -13.66 -7.44
CA PRO A 282 -24.87 -14.75 -6.68
C PRO A 282 -25.15 -16.12 -7.31
N ILE A 283 -24.20 -17.04 -7.13
CA ILE A 283 -24.30 -18.45 -7.48
C ILE A 283 -24.88 -19.20 -6.29
N THR A 284 -25.91 -20.00 -6.55
CA THR A 284 -26.39 -21.00 -5.60
C THR A 284 -25.52 -22.24 -5.69
N ALA A 285 -24.89 -22.64 -4.59
CA ALA A 285 -24.08 -23.85 -4.52
C ALA A 285 -24.16 -24.48 -3.13
N ARG A 286 -24.40 -25.80 -3.08
CA ARG A 286 -24.33 -26.56 -1.81
C ARG A 286 -22.95 -26.39 -1.19
N GLY A 287 -22.86 -26.09 0.10
CA GLY A 287 -21.58 -25.94 0.80
C GLY A 287 -20.89 -24.58 0.60
N ALA A 288 -21.60 -23.60 0.04
CA ALA A 288 -21.17 -22.20 -0.01
C ALA A 288 -20.81 -21.65 1.39
N ALA A 289 -21.53 -22.03 2.43
CA ALA A 289 -21.25 -21.64 3.81
C ALA A 289 -19.90 -22.18 4.29
N SER A 290 -19.59 -23.43 3.96
CA SER A 290 -18.30 -24.06 4.26
C SER A 290 -17.16 -23.35 3.55
N ASP A 291 -17.29 -23.05 2.26
CA ASP A 291 -16.25 -22.35 1.50
C ASP A 291 -16.00 -20.93 2.04
N LYS A 292 -17.06 -20.21 2.45
CA LYS A 292 -16.93 -18.92 3.16
C LYS A 292 -16.19 -19.06 4.49
N MET A 293 -16.47 -20.11 5.26
CA MET A 293 -15.80 -20.36 6.54
C MET A 293 -14.32 -20.71 6.34
N LEU A 294 -14.00 -21.59 5.37
CA LEU A 294 -12.62 -21.94 5.03
C LEU A 294 -11.79 -20.72 4.64
N MET A 295 -12.37 -19.79 3.87
CA MET A 295 -11.70 -18.51 3.56
C MET A 295 -11.42 -17.65 4.80
N ARG A 296 -12.35 -17.60 5.76
CA ARG A 296 -12.13 -16.87 7.04
C ARG A 296 -11.04 -17.53 7.88
N ILE A 297 -11.04 -18.86 7.93
CA ILE A 297 -10.00 -19.64 8.61
C ILE A 297 -8.63 -19.35 7.97
N LEU A 298 -8.54 -19.36 6.63
CA LEU A 298 -7.29 -19.03 5.92
C LEU A 298 -6.79 -17.63 6.29
N CYS A 299 -7.65 -16.61 6.30
CA CYS A 299 -7.25 -15.26 6.73
C CYS A 299 -6.71 -15.25 8.17
N GLY A 300 -7.36 -15.97 9.09
CA GLY A 300 -6.91 -16.10 10.48
C GLY A 300 -5.55 -16.79 10.58
N MET A 301 -5.35 -17.89 9.86
CA MET A 301 -4.08 -18.61 9.81
C MET A 301 -2.95 -17.73 9.25
N LEU A 302 -3.21 -16.96 8.17
CA LEU A 302 -2.23 -16.05 7.59
C LEU A 302 -1.82 -14.94 8.56
N LEU A 303 -2.73 -14.40 9.37
CA LEU A 303 -2.41 -13.41 10.41
C LEU A 303 -1.48 -13.99 11.48
N VAL A 304 -1.72 -15.24 11.90
CA VAL A 304 -0.82 -15.96 12.82
C VAL A 304 0.56 -16.14 12.19
N GLN A 305 0.61 -16.60 10.92
CA GLN A 305 1.86 -16.81 10.19
C GLN A 305 2.69 -15.54 10.03
N ILE A 306 2.02 -14.42 9.72
CA ILE A 306 2.64 -13.10 9.62
C ILE A 306 3.24 -12.68 10.95
N THR A 307 2.54 -12.92 12.05
CA THR A 307 3.03 -12.60 13.40
C THR A 307 4.29 -13.41 13.74
N LEU A 308 4.29 -14.72 13.43
CA LEU A 308 5.49 -15.55 13.57
C LEU A 308 6.64 -15.09 12.67
N GLY A 309 6.35 -14.67 11.44
CA GLY A 309 7.35 -14.13 10.52
C GLY A 309 7.98 -12.84 11.04
N SER A 310 7.18 -11.97 11.66
CA SER A 310 7.65 -10.75 12.33
C SER A 310 8.56 -11.05 13.51
N LEU A 311 8.21 -12.05 14.34
CA LEU A 311 9.04 -12.51 15.46
C LEU A 311 10.42 -12.98 15.01
N ILE A 312 10.52 -13.73 13.90
CA ILE A 312 11.84 -14.13 13.35
C ILE A 312 12.69 -12.90 13.02
N ARG A 313 12.10 -11.87 12.41
CA ARG A 313 12.85 -10.70 11.94
C ARG A 313 13.37 -9.81 13.07
N HIS A 314 12.65 -9.74 14.19
CA HIS A 314 13.00 -8.85 15.29
C HIS A 314 13.77 -9.53 16.41
N ILE A 315 13.54 -10.82 16.66
CA ILE A 315 14.15 -11.52 17.81
C ILE A 315 14.78 -12.88 17.45
N ASP A 316 14.83 -13.25 16.16
CA ASP A 316 15.42 -14.50 15.63
C ASP A 316 14.88 -15.79 16.27
N MET A 317 13.68 -15.75 16.85
CA MET A 317 13.04 -16.88 17.52
C MET A 317 12.09 -17.65 16.60
N GLN A 318 11.79 -18.91 16.98
CA GLN A 318 10.67 -19.70 16.43
C GLN A 318 10.73 -19.98 14.91
N THR A 319 11.93 -20.02 14.32
CA THR A 319 12.10 -20.35 12.89
C THR A 319 11.44 -21.69 12.53
N HIS A 320 11.63 -22.73 13.34
CA HIS A 320 11.03 -24.05 13.09
C HIS A 320 9.51 -24.01 13.12
N LEU A 321 8.90 -23.31 14.09
CA LEU A 321 7.45 -23.17 14.19
C LEU A 321 6.88 -22.43 12.99
N HIS A 322 7.52 -21.33 12.57
CA HIS A 322 7.11 -20.58 11.37
C HIS A 322 7.16 -21.45 10.12
N ILE A 323 8.25 -22.22 9.90
CA ILE A 323 8.39 -23.08 8.72
C ILE A 323 7.33 -24.19 8.74
N THR A 324 7.16 -24.89 9.86
CA THR A 324 6.17 -25.97 9.99
C THR A 324 4.76 -25.47 9.73
N LEU A 325 4.38 -24.33 10.33
CA LEU A 325 3.07 -23.74 10.11
C LEU A 325 2.93 -23.19 8.68
N ALA A 326 4.00 -22.66 8.07
CA ALA A 326 4.01 -22.24 6.68
C ALA A 326 3.62 -23.38 5.74
N VAL A 327 4.18 -24.58 5.93
CA VAL A 327 3.87 -25.75 5.08
C VAL A 327 2.38 -26.09 5.15
N ILE A 328 1.79 -26.09 6.35
CA ILE A 328 0.36 -26.36 6.55
C ILE A 328 -0.49 -25.29 5.86
N ILE A 329 -0.16 -24.02 6.07
CA ILE A 329 -0.92 -22.89 5.51
C ILE A 329 -0.80 -22.83 4.00
N VAL A 330 0.38 -23.06 3.44
CA VAL A 330 0.61 -23.12 1.98
C VAL A 330 -0.21 -24.25 1.38
N GLY A 331 -0.19 -25.45 1.97
CA GLY A 331 -1.02 -26.56 1.51
C GLY A 331 -2.51 -26.24 1.55
N PHE A 332 -2.98 -25.64 2.64
CA PHE A 332 -4.38 -25.23 2.81
C PHE A 332 -4.80 -24.12 1.82
N ALA A 333 -3.97 -23.10 1.63
CA ALA A 333 -4.22 -21.99 0.71
C ALA A 333 -4.20 -22.45 -0.75
N PHE A 334 -3.29 -23.36 -1.11
CA PHE A 334 -3.20 -23.97 -2.43
C PHE A 334 -4.45 -24.81 -2.72
N PHE A 335 -4.84 -25.68 -1.79
CA PHE A 335 -6.09 -26.44 -1.87
C PHE A 335 -7.30 -25.53 -2.05
N LEU A 336 -7.42 -24.48 -1.23
CA LEU A 336 -8.58 -23.59 -1.27
C LEU A 336 -8.60 -22.76 -2.55
N GLY A 337 -7.45 -22.30 -3.05
CA GLY A 337 -7.33 -21.60 -4.33
C GLY A 337 -7.81 -22.45 -5.50
N ILE A 338 -7.34 -23.70 -5.60
CA ILE A 338 -7.80 -24.66 -6.62
C ILE A 338 -9.29 -24.97 -6.43
N ARG A 339 -9.72 -25.25 -5.20
CA ARG A 339 -11.11 -25.58 -4.88
C ARG A 339 -12.07 -24.49 -5.34
N ILE A 340 -11.80 -23.23 -5.01
CA ILE A 340 -12.63 -22.10 -5.45
C ILE A 340 -12.54 -21.92 -6.96
N ALA A 341 -11.35 -22.06 -7.55
CA ALA A 341 -11.17 -21.86 -8.98
C ALA A 341 -11.91 -22.90 -9.84
N SER A 342 -11.87 -24.17 -9.44
CA SER A 342 -12.50 -25.29 -10.15
C SER A 342 -13.98 -25.41 -9.85
N ARG A 343 -14.42 -25.24 -8.59
CA ARG A 343 -15.84 -25.41 -8.21
C ARG A 343 -16.74 -24.29 -8.77
N TYR A 344 -16.18 -23.09 -8.95
CA TYR A 344 -16.91 -21.91 -9.40
C TYR A 344 -16.35 -21.38 -10.72
N GLU A 345 -15.91 -22.28 -11.60
CA GLU A 345 -15.31 -21.94 -12.90
C GLU A 345 -16.25 -21.11 -13.79
N GLU A 346 -17.56 -21.37 -13.71
CA GLU A 346 -18.63 -20.64 -14.39
C GLU A 346 -18.71 -19.16 -13.99
N GLN A 347 -18.02 -18.77 -12.91
CA GLN A 347 -17.97 -17.40 -12.42
C GLN A 347 -16.55 -16.88 -12.49
N PRO A 348 -16.19 -16.21 -13.62
CA PRO A 348 -14.82 -15.92 -13.99
C PRO A 348 -14.04 -15.12 -12.95
N LEU A 349 -14.72 -14.31 -12.15
CA LEU A 349 -14.08 -13.54 -11.10
C LEU A 349 -13.57 -14.43 -9.96
N LEU A 350 -14.38 -15.37 -9.47
CA LEU A 350 -13.96 -16.32 -8.43
C LEU A 350 -12.87 -17.25 -8.98
N ALA A 351 -13.02 -17.72 -10.22
CA ALA A 351 -12.01 -18.51 -10.91
C ALA A 351 -10.64 -17.82 -10.98
N ARG A 352 -10.61 -16.57 -11.45
CA ARG A 352 -9.39 -15.75 -11.53
C ARG A 352 -8.78 -15.48 -10.16
N LEU A 353 -9.59 -15.15 -9.16
CA LEU A 353 -9.09 -14.86 -7.82
C LEU A 353 -8.57 -16.13 -7.13
N GLY A 354 -9.20 -17.28 -7.34
CA GLY A 354 -8.73 -18.60 -6.87
C GLY A 354 -7.39 -18.99 -7.50
N ASN A 355 -7.27 -18.87 -8.83
CA ASN A 355 -6.00 -19.08 -9.53
C ASN A 355 -4.92 -18.08 -9.11
N GLY A 356 -5.31 -16.82 -8.87
CA GLY A 356 -4.41 -15.80 -8.32
C GLY A 356 -3.90 -16.16 -6.92
N LEU A 357 -4.76 -16.74 -6.07
CA LEU A 357 -4.37 -17.22 -4.74
C LEU A 357 -3.32 -18.35 -4.87
N VAL A 358 -3.51 -19.29 -5.80
CA VAL A 358 -2.51 -20.33 -6.08
C VAL A 358 -1.18 -19.71 -6.51
N GLY A 359 -1.21 -18.78 -7.47
CA GLY A 359 -0.01 -18.13 -7.99
C GLY A 359 0.78 -17.38 -6.92
N ILE A 360 0.11 -16.60 -6.06
CA ILE A 360 0.78 -15.84 -5.00
C ILE A 360 1.28 -16.75 -3.86
N VAL A 361 0.60 -17.87 -3.58
CA VAL A 361 1.09 -18.88 -2.63
C VAL A 361 2.38 -19.53 -3.14
N VAL A 362 2.43 -19.91 -4.42
CA VAL A 362 3.65 -20.47 -5.04
C VAL A 362 4.80 -19.46 -4.99
N LEU A 363 4.53 -18.20 -5.34
CA LEU A 363 5.52 -17.14 -5.25
C LEU A 363 6.02 -16.96 -3.81
N GLN A 364 5.12 -16.95 -2.81
CA GLN A 364 5.49 -16.81 -1.41
C GLN A 364 6.36 -17.96 -0.91
N LEU A 365 6.08 -19.19 -1.36
CA LEU A 365 6.89 -20.36 -1.04
C LEU A 365 8.31 -20.25 -1.62
N LEU A 366 8.43 -19.90 -2.91
CA LEU A 366 9.73 -19.69 -3.56
C LEU A 366 10.54 -18.58 -2.87
N LEU A 367 9.88 -17.47 -2.52
CA LEU A 367 10.50 -16.38 -1.77
C LEU A 367 10.88 -16.81 -0.35
N GLY A 368 10.14 -17.73 0.26
CA GLY A 368 10.47 -18.28 1.59
C GLY A 368 11.77 -19.06 1.56
N PHE A 369 11.96 -19.91 0.54
CA PHE A 369 13.25 -20.58 0.31
C PHE A 369 14.37 -19.58 0.04
N TRP A 370 14.12 -18.57 -0.79
CA TRP A 370 15.12 -17.54 -1.07
C TRP A 370 15.49 -16.73 0.18
N ALA A 371 14.53 -16.41 1.04
CA ALA A 371 14.77 -15.75 2.33
C ALA A 371 15.56 -16.62 3.30
N LEU A 372 15.35 -17.94 3.31
CA LEU A 372 16.19 -18.87 4.09
C LEU A 372 17.64 -18.89 3.59
N VAL A 373 17.85 -18.84 2.26
CA VAL A 373 19.19 -18.70 1.68
C VAL A 373 19.82 -17.36 2.10
N GLY A 374 19.10 -16.24 1.95
CA GLY A 374 19.58 -14.93 2.38
C GLY A 374 19.94 -14.89 3.86
N ARG A 375 19.10 -15.48 4.72
CA ARG A 375 19.38 -15.63 6.16
C ARG A 375 20.62 -16.50 6.42
N GLY A 376 20.79 -17.60 5.69
CA GLY A 376 21.98 -18.45 5.79
C GLY A 376 23.28 -17.74 5.38
N VAL A 377 23.23 -16.89 4.35
CA VAL A 377 24.38 -16.03 3.95
C VAL A 377 24.71 -15.03 5.07
N ALA A 378 23.70 -14.34 5.61
CA ALA A 378 23.88 -13.43 6.74
C ALA A 378 24.42 -14.16 7.99
N ALA A 379 23.98 -15.39 8.26
CA ALA A 379 24.48 -16.21 9.36
C ALA A 379 25.97 -16.50 9.24
N LYS A 380 26.42 -16.95 8.07
CA LYS A 380 27.82 -17.28 7.81
C LYS A 380 28.74 -16.06 7.92
N ALA A 381 28.21 -14.87 7.61
CA ALA A 381 28.93 -13.62 7.76
C ALA A 381 28.96 -13.09 9.21
N GLY A 382 28.31 -13.75 10.17
CA GLY A 382 28.15 -13.23 11.54
C GLY A 382 27.21 -12.01 11.61
N GLN A 383 26.41 -11.79 10.55
CA GLN A 383 25.54 -10.63 10.35
C GLN A 383 24.06 -10.99 10.52
N LEU A 384 23.73 -11.96 11.37
CA LEU A 384 22.36 -12.15 11.87
C LEU A 384 22.09 -11.21 13.05
N TYR A 385 20.85 -10.78 13.22
CA TYR A 385 20.52 -9.86 14.31
C TYR A 385 20.72 -10.61 15.62
N SER A 386 21.59 -10.08 16.48
CA SER A 386 21.82 -10.63 17.81
C SER A 386 21.44 -9.58 18.84
N ALA A 387 20.48 -9.90 19.69
CA ALA A 387 20.04 -9.03 20.79
C ALA A 387 21.17 -8.71 21.80
N THR A 388 22.32 -9.40 21.71
CA THR A 388 23.46 -9.26 22.61
C THR A 388 24.64 -8.48 22.04
N HIS A 389 24.64 -8.08 20.75
CA HIS A 389 25.76 -7.36 20.15
C HIS A 389 25.42 -5.87 19.95
N THR A 390 26.03 -5.03 20.79
CA THR A 390 26.08 -3.56 20.68
C THR A 390 27.12 -3.06 19.67
N GLU A 391 27.84 -3.96 19.01
CA GLU A 391 28.81 -3.60 17.97
C GLU A 391 28.13 -3.39 16.62
N ILE A 392 28.62 -2.41 15.87
CA ILE A 392 28.21 -2.12 14.49
C ILE A 392 28.62 -3.32 13.64
N ALA A 393 27.74 -4.32 13.57
CA ALA A 393 27.86 -5.38 12.58
C ALA A 393 27.84 -4.71 11.20
N ALA A 394 28.84 -5.03 10.36
CA ALA A 394 28.91 -4.57 8.99
C ALA A 394 27.56 -4.74 8.28
N ASP A 395 27.27 -3.88 7.30
CA ASP A 395 25.99 -3.83 6.59
C ASP A 395 25.53 -5.24 6.16
N PRO A 396 24.24 -5.58 6.39
CA PRO A 396 23.73 -6.90 6.07
C PRO A 396 23.86 -7.18 4.57
N PRO A 397 24.06 -8.44 4.15
CA PRO A 397 24.22 -8.75 2.73
C PRO A 397 22.98 -8.35 1.95
N THR A 398 23.15 -7.72 0.78
CA THR A 398 22.04 -7.27 -0.07
C THR A 398 21.04 -8.39 -0.38
N ILE A 399 21.53 -9.63 -0.54
CA ILE A 399 20.66 -10.80 -0.73
C ILE A 399 19.72 -11.03 0.45
N TYR A 400 20.16 -10.85 1.69
CA TYR A 400 19.30 -10.95 2.86
C TYR A 400 18.25 -9.84 2.87
N VAL A 401 18.69 -8.61 2.61
CA VAL A 401 17.78 -7.44 2.60
C VAL A 401 16.68 -7.60 1.57
N LEU A 402 17.04 -7.92 0.32
CA LEU A 402 16.07 -8.07 -0.76
C LEU A 402 15.16 -9.27 -0.52
N SER A 403 15.72 -10.44 -0.20
CA SER A 403 14.92 -11.66 -0.03
C SER A 403 13.93 -11.56 1.12
N ALA A 404 14.35 -11.06 2.29
CA ALA A 404 13.47 -10.88 3.43
C ALA A 404 12.39 -9.82 3.16
N SER A 405 12.75 -8.68 2.56
CA SER A 405 11.82 -7.59 2.27
C SER A 405 10.77 -7.98 1.22
N ILE A 406 11.19 -8.66 0.15
CA ILE A 406 10.29 -9.12 -0.91
C ILE A 406 9.38 -10.25 -0.38
N HIS A 407 9.92 -11.21 0.39
CA HIS A 407 9.11 -12.25 1.02
C HIS A 407 8.05 -11.67 1.97
N GLN A 408 8.39 -10.62 2.72
CA GLN A 408 7.43 -9.95 3.62
C GLN A 408 6.31 -9.25 2.84
N ILE A 409 6.62 -8.44 1.82
CA ILE A 409 5.59 -7.69 1.09
C ILE A 409 4.68 -8.62 0.28
N VAL A 410 5.21 -9.72 -0.26
CA VAL A 410 4.38 -10.75 -0.92
C VAL A 410 3.53 -11.51 0.11
N GLY A 411 4.03 -11.75 1.32
CA GLY A 411 3.23 -12.29 2.43
C GLY A 411 2.06 -11.38 2.81
N ALA A 412 2.28 -10.07 2.89
CA ALA A 412 1.22 -9.09 3.11
C ALA A 412 0.20 -9.08 1.96
N SER A 413 0.68 -9.23 0.72
CA SER A 413 -0.15 -9.30 -0.48
C SER A 413 -0.98 -10.59 -0.52
N LEU A 414 -0.45 -11.72 -0.04
CA LEU A 414 -1.17 -12.98 0.11
C LEU A 414 -2.35 -12.83 1.08
N LEU A 415 -2.13 -12.18 2.23
CA LEU A 415 -3.23 -11.86 3.16
C LEU A 415 -4.29 -10.96 2.49
N ALA A 416 -3.86 -9.87 1.83
CA ALA A 416 -4.78 -8.97 1.15
C ALA A 416 -5.58 -9.66 0.03
N TRP A 417 -4.95 -10.58 -0.71
CA TRP A 417 -5.59 -11.40 -1.73
C TRP A 417 -6.60 -12.40 -1.14
N ALA A 418 -6.23 -13.06 -0.04
CA ALA A 418 -7.13 -13.96 0.67
C ALA A 418 -8.37 -13.22 1.21
N VAL A 419 -8.19 -12.01 1.77
CA VAL A 419 -9.30 -11.14 2.18
C VAL A 419 -10.17 -10.72 0.99
N LEU A 420 -9.56 -10.34 -0.13
CA LEU A 420 -10.29 -9.99 -1.35
C LEU A 420 -11.15 -11.16 -1.83
N LEU A 421 -10.58 -12.36 -1.93
CA LEU A 421 -11.31 -13.57 -2.32
C LEU A 421 -12.40 -13.91 -1.31
N ALA A 422 -12.13 -13.79 0.00
CA ALA A 422 -13.13 -14.02 1.04
C ALA A 422 -14.33 -13.08 0.90
N LEU A 423 -14.10 -11.79 0.61
CA LEU A 423 -15.17 -10.82 0.38
C LEU A 423 -16.02 -11.20 -0.84
N TRP A 424 -15.37 -11.59 -1.94
CA TRP A 424 -16.08 -12.02 -3.14
C TRP A 424 -16.84 -13.32 -2.95
N CYS A 425 -16.30 -14.32 -2.24
CA CYS A 425 -17.03 -15.53 -1.85
C CYS A 425 -18.25 -15.19 -0.98
N ASN A 426 -18.11 -14.27 -0.02
CA ASN A 426 -19.25 -13.86 0.82
C ASN A 426 -20.35 -13.17 0.00
N ARG A 427 -19.98 -12.39 -1.02
CA ARG A 427 -20.91 -11.68 -1.89
C ARG A 427 -21.59 -12.59 -2.91
N LEU A 428 -20.83 -13.46 -3.56
CA LEU A 428 -21.26 -14.19 -4.74
C LEU A 428 -21.73 -15.61 -4.46
N LEU A 429 -21.50 -16.18 -3.28
CA LEU A 429 -21.97 -17.53 -2.98
C LEU A 429 -23.23 -17.49 -2.12
N ARG A 430 -24.24 -18.29 -2.46
CA ARG A 430 -25.46 -18.51 -1.66
C ARG A 430 -25.67 -20.01 -1.47
N GLU A 431 -26.17 -20.40 -0.30
CA GLU A 431 -26.70 -21.76 -0.12
C GLU A 431 -28.04 -21.89 -0.86
N PRO A 432 -28.40 -23.09 -1.34
CA PRO A 432 -29.73 -23.35 -1.87
C PRO A 432 -30.81 -23.14 -0.80
N SER A 433 -31.96 -22.61 -1.20
CA SER A 433 -33.16 -22.67 -0.35
C SER A 433 -33.59 -24.14 -0.13
N PRO A 434 -34.41 -24.43 0.89
CA PRO A 434 -34.96 -25.78 1.09
C PRO A 434 -35.65 -26.32 -0.17
N ASP A 435 -36.38 -25.46 -0.89
CA ASP A 435 -37.10 -25.82 -2.12
C ASP A 435 -36.13 -26.09 -3.29
N GLU A 436 -35.09 -25.27 -3.45
CA GLU A 436 -34.03 -25.48 -4.46
C GLU A 436 -33.22 -26.77 -4.14
N ALA A 437 -33.09 -27.12 -2.86
CA ALA A 437 -32.42 -28.32 -2.40
C ALA A 437 -33.23 -29.60 -2.68
N SER A 438 -34.57 -29.55 -2.57
CA SER A 438 -35.45 -30.68 -2.92
C SER A 438 -35.50 -30.93 -4.42
N ASP A 439 -35.60 -29.87 -5.24
CA ASP A 439 -35.66 -30.01 -6.70
C ASP A 439 -34.36 -30.62 -7.26
N SER A 440 -33.21 -30.21 -6.71
CA SER A 440 -31.92 -30.78 -7.07
C SER A 440 -31.70 -32.21 -6.56
N ALA A 441 -32.41 -32.64 -5.50
CA ALA A 441 -32.37 -34.03 -5.02
C ALA A 441 -33.32 -34.96 -5.80
N GLN A 442 -34.35 -34.42 -6.45
CA GLN A 442 -35.25 -35.18 -7.33
C GLN A 442 -34.73 -35.28 -8.77
N ALA A 443 -33.84 -34.38 -9.18
CA ALA A 443 -33.20 -34.37 -10.49
C ALA A 443 -31.90 -35.20 -10.58
N GLN A 444 -31.41 -35.73 -9.44
CA GLN A 444 -30.28 -36.67 -9.34
C GLN A 444 -30.83 -38.09 -9.15
#